data_AF-A0A0K9XER9-F1
#
_entry.id   AF-A0A0K9XER9-F1
#
_cell.length_a   1.000
_cell.length_b   1.000
_cell.length_c   1.000
_cell.angle_alpha   90.00
_cell.angle_beta   90.00
_cell.angle_gamma   90.00
#
_symmetry.space_group_name_H-M   'P 1'
#
loop_
_entity.id
_entity.type
_entity.pdbx_description
1 polymer ?
#
loop_
_entity_poly.entity_id
_entity_poly.type
_entity_poly.pdbx_seq_one_letter_code
_entity_poly.pdbx_strand_id
1 'polypeptide(L)'
;MSRISVRGFAVASATAVTTVGAVVGVAQGDERGRTPHGVEAAAADTTLLADLPSGHNVQVQTASLTQQADTQTGVAQTAATKEAREAARKQAAEDATAKKEAVEEAKKKEAEEEARKKAEAEREKKEEVASRSAARADADFPVKGSYSVAEIQAMARQIVPADQFQCFSNIVNNESSWDYTATNASSGAYGLVQALPGTKMESAGSDWRTNPATQIKWGLSYMNERYHSPCGAWSFWQANNWY
;
A
#
# COMPACT_ATOMS: atom_id res chain seq x y z
N MET A 1 4.84 -8.41 44.21
CA MET A 1 4.24 -9.49 43.39
C MET A 1 3.60 -8.86 42.16
N SER A 2 3.60 -9.58 41.03
CA SER A 2 3.09 -9.20 39.67
C SER A 2 4.03 -8.32 38.84
N ARG A 3 5.05 -8.88 38.18
CA ARG A 3 5.13 -9.72 36.95
C ARG A 3 5.15 -8.89 35.65
N ILE A 4 6.36 -8.88 35.08
CA ILE A 4 6.81 -8.44 33.75
C ILE A 4 6.04 -9.18 32.66
N SER A 5 5.56 -8.47 31.64
CA SER A 5 5.00 -9.05 30.41
C SER A 5 5.74 -8.48 29.20
N VAL A 6 6.84 -9.13 28.84
CA VAL A 6 7.51 -8.97 27.53
C VAL A 6 6.72 -9.78 26.51
N ARG A 7 6.15 -9.13 25.50
CA ARG A 7 5.59 -9.82 24.34
C ARG A 7 6.69 -9.98 23.29
N GLY A 8 7.17 -11.22 23.17
CA GLY A 8 8.10 -11.64 22.11
C GLY A 8 7.40 -11.68 20.75
N PHE A 9 8.10 -11.18 19.73
CA PHE A 9 7.79 -11.43 18.33
C PHE A 9 8.30 -12.83 17.98
N ALA A 10 7.39 -13.78 17.81
CA ALA A 10 7.69 -15.06 17.20
C ALA A 10 7.60 -14.91 15.67
N VAL A 11 8.75 -14.94 14.99
CA VAL A 11 8.83 -15.13 13.54
C VAL A 11 8.75 -16.63 13.27
N ALA A 12 7.57 -17.12 12.90
CA ALA A 12 7.39 -18.48 12.42
C ALA A 12 7.83 -18.58 10.96
N SER A 13 9.01 -19.14 10.73
CA SER A 13 9.45 -19.58 9.39
C SER A 13 8.58 -20.74 8.93
N ALA A 14 7.75 -20.52 7.92
CA ALA A 14 7.02 -21.57 7.23
C ALA A 14 7.83 -22.04 6.01
N THR A 15 8.64 -23.08 6.18
CA THR A 15 9.17 -23.88 5.09
C THR A 15 8.04 -24.75 4.53
N ALA A 16 7.44 -24.33 3.42
CA ALA A 16 6.50 -25.16 2.67
C ALA A 16 7.30 -26.19 1.86
N VAL A 17 7.38 -27.42 2.37
CA VAL A 17 7.77 -28.61 1.60
C VAL A 17 6.56 -29.02 0.77
N THR A 18 6.52 -28.63 -0.50
CA THR A 18 5.55 -29.20 -1.45
C THR A 18 6.09 -30.50 -2.00
N THR A 19 5.60 -31.60 -1.43
CA THR A 19 5.70 -32.96 -1.98
C THR A 19 5.08 -32.99 -3.38
N VAL A 20 5.88 -33.23 -4.41
CA VAL A 20 5.38 -33.55 -5.76
C VAL A 20 4.95 -35.02 -5.74
N GLY A 21 3.64 -35.26 -5.64
CA GLY A 21 3.06 -36.58 -5.82
C GLY A 21 3.13 -36.98 -7.30
N ALA A 22 3.89 -38.03 -7.60
CA ALA A 22 3.86 -38.68 -8.90
C ALA A 22 2.56 -39.50 -9.01
N VAL A 23 1.62 -39.05 -9.85
CA VAL A 23 0.46 -39.86 -10.24
C VAL A 23 0.92 -40.81 -11.34
N VAL A 24 1.15 -42.08 -10.98
CA VAL A 24 1.28 -43.18 -11.95
C VAL A 24 -0.14 -43.70 -12.21
N GLY A 25 -0.69 -43.34 -13.37
CA GLY A 25 -1.91 -43.94 -13.88
C GLY A 25 -1.62 -45.30 -14.52
N VAL A 26 -1.90 -46.37 -13.79
CA VAL A 26 -2.05 -47.73 -14.35
C VAL A 26 -3.46 -47.82 -14.91
N ALA A 27 -3.60 -47.95 -16.23
CA ALA A 27 -4.85 -48.34 -16.86
C ALA A 27 -4.84 -49.87 -17.04
N GLN A 28 -5.54 -50.58 -16.14
CA GLN A 28 -5.94 -51.97 -16.36
C GLN A 28 -7.13 -52.00 -17.32
N GLY A 29 -7.08 -52.92 -18.28
CA GLY A 29 -8.15 -53.13 -19.24
C GLY A 29 -9.37 -53.83 -18.64
N ASP A 30 -10.53 -53.53 -19.20
CA ASP A 30 -11.73 -54.36 -19.09
C ASP A 30 -12.31 -54.56 -20.50
N GLU A 31 -12.25 -55.79 -20.97
CA GLU A 31 -13.14 -56.26 -22.03
C GLU A 31 -14.51 -56.56 -21.42
N ARG A 32 -15.57 -55.93 -21.96
CA ARG A 32 -16.82 -56.62 -22.32
C ARG A 32 -17.81 -55.70 -23.03
N GLY A 33 -17.97 -55.96 -24.33
CA GLY A 33 -19.27 -56.06 -24.98
C GLY A 33 -19.96 -54.76 -25.42
N ARG A 34 -19.79 -54.38 -26.70
CA ARG A 34 -20.85 -54.29 -27.75
C ARG A 34 -20.27 -53.60 -29.01
N THR A 35 -20.20 -54.31 -30.13
CA THR A 35 -19.99 -53.76 -31.49
C THR A 35 -21.35 -53.37 -32.12
N PRO A 36 -21.42 -52.78 -33.35
CA PRO A 36 -20.37 -52.20 -34.20
C PRO A 36 -20.71 -50.78 -34.70
N HIS A 37 -19.72 -50.00 -35.16
CA HIS A 37 -19.80 -49.25 -36.44
C HIS A 37 -18.40 -48.70 -36.79
N GLY A 38 -17.82 -49.27 -37.85
CA GLY A 38 -17.01 -48.56 -38.84
C GLY A 38 -15.60 -48.10 -38.45
N VAL A 39 -14.64 -49.01 -38.39
CA VAL A 39 -13.26 -48.67 -38.79
C VAL A 39 -13.05 -49.27 -40.18
N GLU A 40 -13.14 -48.42 -41.19
CA GLU A 40 -12.74 -48.75 -42.56
C GLU A 40 -11.22 -48.70 -42.62
N ALA A 41 -10.58 -49.81 -42.22
CA ALA A 41 -9.25 -50.12 -42.67
C ALA A 41 -9.40 -50.58 -44.13
N ALA A 42 -9.11 -49.69 -45.07
CA ALA A 42 -9.02 -50.01 -46.47
C ALA A 42 -7.93 -51.08 -46.68
N ALA A 43 -8.34 -52.34 -46.64
CA ALA A 43 -7.61 -53.45 -47.22
C ALA A 43 -7.79 -53.35 -48.74
N ALA A 44 -6.97 -52.52 -49.38
CA ALA A 44 -6.74 -52.58 -50.81
C ALA A 44 -5.41 -53.29 -51.05
N ASP A 45 -5.45 -54.61 -51.14
CA ASP A 45 -4.88 -55.35 -52.28
C ASP A 45 -5.09 -56.85 -52.06
N THR A 46 -6.21 -57.35 -52.60
CA THR A 46 -6.33 -58.75 -52.97
C THR A 46 -5.48 -58.98 -54.23
N THR A 47 -4.24 -59.42 -54.06
CA THR A 47 -3.48 -59.96 -55.20
C THR A 47 -2.82 -61.29 -54.84
N LEU A 48 -3.41 -62.33 -55.44
CA LEU A 48 -2.92 -63.68 -55.70
C LEU A 48 -2.63 -64.63 -54.53
N LEU A 49 -3.63 -65.48 -54.29
CA LEU A 49 -3.44 -66.85 -53.84
C LEU A 49 -2.93 -67.69 -55.03
N ALA A 50 -1.62 -67.75 -55.23
CA ALA A 50 -1.00 -68.84 -56.01
C ALA A 50 0.43 -69.11 -55.52
N ASP A 51 0.64 -70.37 -55.15
CA ASP A 51 1.90 -71.07 -54.90
C ASP A 51 2.55 -70.92 -53.51
N LEU A 52 2.54 -72.03 -52.78
CA LEU A 52 3.26 -72.25 -51.51
C LEU A 52 4.63 -72.87 -51.79
N PRO A 53 5.75 -72.27 -51.36
CA PRO A 53 6.99 -73.02 -51.15
C PRO A 53 7.20 -73.32 -49.66
N SER A 54 7.43 -74.60 -49.40
CA SER A 54 7.79 -75.27 -48.14
C SER A 54 8.70 -74.50 -47.17
N GLY A 55 8.25 -74.36 -45.91
CA GLY A 55 8.92 -74.92 -44.73
C GLY A 55 10.06 -74.18 -44.01
N HIS A 56 10.85 -73.29 -44.62
CA HIS A 56 12.01 -72.68 -43.91
C HIS A 56 12.10 -71.13 -43.95
N ASN A 57 11.38 -70.46 -44.87
CA ASN A 57 11.47 -68.99 -45.01
C ASN A 57 10.39 -68.21 -44.21
N VAL A 58 9.38 -68.90 -43.66
CA VAL A 58 8.26 -68.27 -42.94
C VAL A 58 8.67 -67.77 -41.54
N GLN A 59 9.59 -68.47 -40.86
CA GLN A 59 10.06 -68.05 -39.53
C GLN A 59 10.93 -66.79 -39.56
N VAL A 60 11.70 -66.57 -40.64
CA VAL A 60 12.58 -65.41 -40.76
C VAL A 60 11.78 -64.13 -41.08
N GLN A 61 10.75 -64.24 -41.92
CA GLN A 61 9.88 -63.11 -42.25
C GLN A 61 8.97 -62.71 -41.09
N THR A 62 8.46 -63.68 -40.32
CA THR A 62 7.65 -63.39 -39.12
C THR A 62 8.47 -62.69 -38.04
N ALA A 63 9.71 -63.13 -37.78
CA ALA A 63 10.60 -62.45 -36.83
C ALA A 63 10.95 -61.00 -37.24
N SER A 64 11.18 -60.73 -38.53
CA SER A 64 11.47 -59.36 -39.01
C SER A 64 10.25 -58.44 -38.92
N LEU A 65 9.05 -58.97 -39.16
CA LEU A 65 7.78 -58.25 -39.02
C LEU A 65 7.48 -57.92 -37.55
N THR A 66 7.70 -58.85 -36.62
CA THR A 66 7.55 -58.61 -35.18
C THR A 66 8.51 -57.52 -34.70
N GLN A 67 9.79 -57.57 -35.11
CA GLN A 67 10.77 -56.57 -34.73
C GLN A 67 10.48 -55.17 -35.30
N GLN A 68 9.91 -55.08 -36.51
CA GLN A 68 9.40 -53.82 -37.06
C GLN A 68 8.17 -53.29 -36.30
N ALA A 69 7.26 -54.17 -35.88
CA ALA A 69 6.11 -53.78 -35.07
C ALA A 69 6.53 -53.28 -33.67
N ASP A 70 7.49 -53.93 -33.04
CA ASP A 70 8.04 -53.53 -31.74
C ASP A 70 8.77 -52.19 -31.81
N THR A 71 9.54 -51.96 -32.88
CA THR A 71 10.18 -50.66 -33.09
C THR A 71 9.14 -49.57 -33.33
N GLN A 72 8.15 -49.78 -34.23
CA GLN A 72 7.08 -48.80 -34.48
C GLN A 72 6.26 -48.47 -33.23
N THR A 73 5.90 -49.46 -32.42
CA THR A 73 5.19 -49.24 -31.15
C THR A 73 6.06 -48.50 -30.13
N GLY A 74 7.36 -48.80 -30.05
CA GLY A 74 8.32 -48.04 -29.23
C GLY A 74 8.47 -46.58 -29.67
N VAL A 75 8.52 -46.31 -30.98
CA VAL A 75 8.56 -44.92 -31.48
C VAL A 75 7.25 -44.19 -31.21
N ALA A 76 6.11 -44.87 -31.35
CA ALA A 76 4.79 -44.31 -31.05
C ALA A 76 4.62 -43.99 -29.55
N GLN A 77 5.07 -44.88 -28.65
CA GLN A 77 5.02 -44.66 -27.20
C GLN A 77 5.97 -43.55 -26.75
N THR A 78 7.16 -43.45 -27.34
CA THR A 78 8.10 -42.37 -27.02
C THR A 78 7.63 -41.00 -27.55
N ALA A 79 6.98 -40.97 -28.73
CA ALA A 79 6.33 -39.76 -29.24
C ALA A 79 5.17 -39.33 -28.34
N ALA A 80 4.26 -40.25 -27.99
CA ALA A 80 3.11 -39.97 -27.13
C ALA A 80 3.52 -39.45 -25.73
N THR A 81 4.58 -40.02 -25.13
CA THR A 81 5.08 -39.56 -23.83
C THR A 81 5.79 -38.20 -23.91
N LYS A 82 6.45 -37.88 -25.02
CA LYS A 82 7.06 -36.55 -25.23
C LYS A 82 6.00 -35.47 -25.38
N GLU A 83 4.96 -35.72 -26.16
CA GLU A 83 3.83 -34.81 -26.34
C GLU A 83 3.06 -34.58 -25.03
N ALA A 84 2.78 -35.65 -24.27
CA ALA A 84 2.13 -35.55 -22.97
C ALA A 84 2.95 -34.72 -21.95
N ARG A 85 4.29 -34.89 -21.94
CA ARG A 85 5.18 -34.10 -21.08
C ARG A 85 5.27 -32.64 -21.49
N GLU A 86 5.27 -32.33 -22.78
CA GLU A 86 5.29 -30.96 -23.26
C GLU A 86 3.98 -30.23 -22.97
N ALA A 87 2.84 -30.91 -23.14
CA ALA A 87 1.53 -30.40 -22.76
C ALA A 87 1.46 -30.12 -21.24
N ALA A 88 1.90 -31.06 -20.41
CA ALA A 88 1.97 -30.86 -18.95
C ALA A 88 2.89 -29.71 -18.55
N ARG A 89 4.02 -29.51 -19.26
CA ARG A 89 4.93 -28.39 -19.02
C ARG A 89 4.32 -27.04 -19.40
N LYS A 90 3.59 -26.96 -20.52
CA LYS A 90 2.90 -25.73 -20.94
C LYS A 90 1.82 -25.35 -19.94
N GLN A 91 0.99 -26.31 -19.54
CA GLN A 91 -0.06 -26.10 -18.54
C GLN A 91 0.51 -25.67 -17.18
N ALA A 92 1.59 -26.31 -16.72
CA ALA A 92 2.26 -25.90 -15.48
C ALA A 92 2.86 -24.49 -15.56
N ALA A 93 3.33 -24.05 -16.73
CA ALA A 93 3.82 -22.69 -16.94
C ALA A 93 2.68 -21.66 -16.90
N GLU A 94 1.55 -21.96 -17.56
CA GLU A 94 0.34 -21.12 -17.56
C GLU A 94 -0.28 -20.99 -16.15
N ASP A 95 -0.36 -22.09 -15.41
CA ASP A 95 -0.82 -22.08 -14.02
C ASP A 95 0.11 -21.29 -13.11
N ALA A 96 1.43 -21.36 -13.34
CA ALA A 96 2.40 -20.58 -12.59
C ALA A 96 2.31 -19.08 -12.89
N THR A 97 2.05 -18.69 -14.14
CA THR A 97 1.82 -17.28 -14.50
C THR A 97 0.50 -16.78 -13.91
N ALA A 98 -0.60 -17.53 -14.06
CA ALA A 98 -1.90 -17.16 -13.52
C ALA A 98 -1.87 -17.00 -11.98
N LYS A 99 -1.17 -17.89 -11.27
CA LYS A 99 -0.99 -17.75 -9.81
C LYS A 99 -0.16 -16.53 -9.43
N LYS A 100 0.89 -16.20 -10.19
CA LYS A 100 1.69 -14.99 -9.93
C LYS A 100 0.87 -13.72 -10.14
N GLU A 101 0.11 -13.65 -11.22
CA GLU A 101 -0.77 -12.51 -11.53
C GLU A 101 -1.86 -12.35 -10.46
N ALA A 102 -2.50 -13.44 -10.03
CA ALA A 102 -3.48 -13.40 -8.96
C ALA A 102 -2.90 -12.92 -7.62
N VAL A 103 -1.67 -13.34 -7.28
CA VAL A 103 -0.99 -12.88 -6.05
C VAL A 103 -0.60 -11.40 -6.15
N GLU A 104 -0.08 -10.94 -7.29
CA GLU A 104 0.26 -9.53 -7.50
C GLU A 104 -0.98 -8.63 -7.49
N GLU A 105 -2.07 -9.06 -8.09
CA GLU A 105 -3.33 -8.32 -8.07
C GLU A 105 -3.93 -8.25 -6.65
N ALA A 106 -3.86 -9.35 -5.88
CA ALA A 106 -4.27 -9.36 -4.48
C ALA A 106 -3.44 -8.39 -3.63
N LYS A 107 -2.10 -8.40 -3.77
CA LYS A 107 -1.21 -7.47 -3.07
C LYS A 107 -1.48 -6.01 -3.44
N LYS A 108 -1.74 -5.73 -4.72
CA LYS A 108 -2.07 -4.38 -5.18
C LYS A 108 -3.36 -3.87 -4.55
N LYS A 109 -4.40 -4.72 -4.49
CA LYS A 109 -5.69 -4.39 -3.85
C LYS A 109 -5.53 -4.12 -2.35
N GLU A 110 -4.75 -4.95 -1.64
CA GLU A 110 -4.46 -4.73 -0.21
C GLU A 110 -3.70 -3.41 0.02
N ALA A 111 -2.67 -3.13 -0.77
CA ALA A 111 -1.89 -1.89 -0.66
C ALA A 111 -2.74 -0.64 -0.95
N GLU A 112 -3.64 -0.71 -1.94
CA GLU A 112 -4.55 0.38 -2.29
C GLU A 112 -5.61 0.61 -1.19
N GLU A 113 -6.12 -0.47 -0.59
CA GLU A 113 -7.03 -0.38 0.55
C GLU A 113 -6.35 0.23 1.78
N GLU A 114 -5.12 -0.18 2.10
CA GLU A 114 -4.35 0.39 3.21
C GLU A 114 -4.05 1.88 2.98
N ALA A 115 -3.64 2.26 1.76
CA ALA A 115 -3.40 3.65 1.38
C ALA A 115 -4.69 4.49 1.52
N ARG A 116 -5.83 3.96 1.08
CA ARG A 116 -7.13 4.64 1.22
C ARG A 116 -7.50 4.85 2.69
N LYS A 117 -7.35 3.82 3.53
CA LYS A 117 -7.62 3.93 4.98
C LYS A 117 -6.72 4.95 5.67
N LYS A 118 -5.44 5.01 5.30
CA LYS A 118 -4.52 6.04 5.83
C LYS A 118 -4.93 7.44 5.39
N ALA A 119 -5.27 7.63 4.12
CA ALA A 119 -5.71 8.93 3.60
C ALA A 119 -7.01 9.40 4.25
N GLU A 120 -7.98 8.49 4.47
CA GLU A 120 -9.23 8.79 5.17
C GLU A 120 -8.98 9.18 6.63
N ALA A 121 -8.18 8.40 7.38
CA ALA A 121 -7.83 8.73 8.75
C ALA A 121 -7.07 10.06 8.87
N GLU A 122 -6.22 10.41 7.91
CA GLU A 122 -5.54 11.69 7.88
C GLU A 122 -6.52 12.85 7.59
N ARG A 123 -7.49 12.63 6.70
CA ARG A 123 -8.55 13.61 6.41
C ARG A 123 -9.44 13.84 7.62
N GLU A 124 -9.88 12.79 8.30
CA GLU A 124 -10.67 12.88 9.53
C GLU A 124 -9.92 13.63 10.63
N LYS A 125 -8.62 13.35 10.82
CA LYS A 125 -7.80 14.12 11.78
C LYS A 125 -7.70 15.59 11.39
N LYS A 126 -7.52 15.91 10.10
CA LYS A 126 -7.50 17.31 9.62
C LYS A 126 -8.84 17.99 9.85
N GLU A 127 -9.96 17.31 9.59
CA GLU A 127 -11.31 17.82 9.83
C GLU A 127 -11.59 18.02 11.33
N GLU A 128 -11.14 17.11 12.20
CA GLU A 128 -11.25 17.26 13.66
C GLU A 128 -10.43 18.47 14.15
N VAL A 129 -9.17 18.58 13.71
CA VAL A 129 -8.30 19.72 14.06
C VAL A 129 -8.88 21.03 13.55
N ALA A 130 -9.42 21.06 12.32
CA ALA A 130 -10.09 22.23 11.77
C ALA A 130 -11.32 22.63 12.57
N SER A 131 -12.17 21.66 12.94
CA SER A 131 -13.38 21.90 13.75
C SER A 131 -13.04 22.43 15.15
N ARG A 132 -12.01 21.86 15.79
CA ARG A 132 -11.54 22.33 17.11
C ARG A 132 -10.88 23.71 17.01
N SER A 133 -10.24 24.02 15.90
CA SER A 133 -9.65 25.33 15.64
C SER A 133 -10.74 26.39 15.38
N ALA A 134 -11.80 26.04 14.65
CA ALA A 134 -12.97 26.90 14.47
C ALA A 134 -13.65 27.23 15.81
N ALA A 135 -13.90 26.22 16.66
CA ALA A 135 -14.47 26.43 17.99
C ALA A 135 -13.61 27.32 18.90
N ARG A 136 -12.29 27.30 18.74
CA ARG A 136 -11.36 28.20 19.45
C ARG A 136 -11.29 29.61 18.85
N ALA A 137 -11.50 29.74 17.54
CA ALA A 137 -11.60 31.04 16.88
C ALA A 137 -12.85 31.82 17.36
N ASP A 138 -13.94 31.10 17.65
CA ASP A 138 -15.18 31.64 18.23
C ASP A 138 -15.12 31.87 19.76
N ALA A 139 -14.00 31.57 20.42
CA ALA A 139 -13.85 31.88 21.84
C ALA A 139 -13.95 33.41 22.05
N ASP A 140 -14.94 33.81 22.85
CA ASP A 140 -15.19 35.19 23.25
C ASP A 140 -14.36 35.51 24.50
N PHE A 141 -13.51 36.53 24.40
CA PHE A 141 -12.66 36.99 25.48
C PHE A 141 -13.12 38.38 25.92
N PRO A 142 -13.39 38.62 27.21
CA PRO A 142 -13.86 39.91 27.68
C PRO A 142 -12.80 40.99 27.41
N VAL A 143 -13.20 42.05 26.69
CA VAL A 143 -12.33 43.18 26.41
C VAL A 143 -12.09 43.98 27.70
N LYS A 144 -10.82 44.12 28.07
CA LYS A 144 -10.34 44.85 29.25
C LYS A 144 -9.50 46.06 28.86
N GLY A 145 -9.35 47.02 29.78
CA GLY A 145 -8.45 48.16 29.61
C GLY A 145 -6.97 47.79 29.63
N SER A 146 -6.60 46.69 30.29
CA SER A 146 -5.25 46.15 30.32
C SER A 146 -5.25 44.64 30.59
N TYR A 147 -4.18 43.95 30.19
CA TYR A 147 -3.99 42.52 30.41
C TYR A 147 -2.62 42.24 31.01
N SER A 148 -2.57 41.35 31.98
CA SER A 148 -1.32 40.78 32.47
C SER A 148 -0.76 39.73 31.49
N VAL A 149 0.55 39.51 31.52
CA VAL A 149 1.20 38.44 30.73
C VAL A 149 0.55 37.08 30.97
N ALA A 150 0.17 36.78 32.23
CA ALA A 150 -0.49 35.52 32.58
C ALA A 150 -1.86 35.39 31.92
N GLU A 151 -2.66 36.46 31.86
CA GLU A 151 -3.94 36.46 31.14
C GLU A 151 -3.74 36.28 29.64
N ILE A 152 -2.73 36.92 29.04
CA ILE A 152 -2.43 36.79 27.61
C ILE A 152 -2.01 35.35 27.28
N GLN A 153 -1.13 34.76 28.10
CA GLN A 153 -0.73 33.35 27.94
C GLN A 153 -1.91 32.40 28.12
N ALA A 154 -2.83 32.69 29.05
CA ALA A 154 -4.05 31.89 29.22
C ALA A 154 -4.96 31.96 27.99
N MET A 155 -5.15 33.15 27.40
CA MET A 155 -5.86 33.31 26.12
C MET A 155 -5.17 32.53 25.00
N ALA A 156 -3.84 32.61 24.91
CA ALA A 156 -3.08 31.89 23.90
C ALA A 156 -3.21 30.36 24.04
N ARG A 157 -3.26 29.80 25.26
CA ARG A 157 -3.52 28.36 25.49
C ARG A 157 -4.91 27.92 25.04
N GLN A 158 -5.89 28.83 25.05
CA GLN A 158 -7.24 28.54 24.58
C GLN A 158 -7.34 28.63 23.06
N ILE A 159 -6.66 29.60 22.44
CA ILE A 159 -6.73 29.85 20.99
C ILE A 159 -5.82 28.89 20.20
N VAL A 160 -4.58 28.69 20.65
CA VAL A 160 -3.56 27.93 19.94
C VAL A 160 -3.71 26.43 20.24
N PRO A 161 -3.61 25.53 19.23
CA PRO A 161 -3.57 24.10 19.47
C PRO A 161 -2.50 23.70 20.49
N ALA A 162 -2.83 22.79 21.40
CA ALA A 162 -2.01 22.49 22.57
C ALA A 162 -0.62 21.95 22.21
N ASP A 163 -0.53 21.17 21.14
CA ASP A 163 0.70 20.65 20.53
C ASP A 163 1.54 21.73 19.84
N GLN A 164 0.91 22.83 19.41
CA GLN A 164 1.57 23.98 18.78
C GLN A 164 1.95 25.10 19.76
N PHE A 165 1.37 25.12 20.96
CA PHE A 165 1.46 26.23 21.90
C PHE A 165 2.90 26.57 22.31
N GLN A 166 3.75 25.57 22.55
CA GLN A 166 5.13 25.83 22.98
C GLN A 166 5.93 26.58 21.91
N CYS A 167 5.81 26.17 20.64
CA CYS A 167 6.46 26.85 19.51
C CYS A 167 5.95 28.28 19.34
N PHE A 168 4.62 28.48 19.41
CA PHE A 168 4.01 29.81 19.38
C PHE A 168 4.52 30.70 20.52
N SER A 169 4.55 30.15 21.75
CA SER A 169 5.02 30.84 22.94
C SER A 169 6.47 31.30 22.81
N ASN A 170 7.33 30.47 22.22
CA ASN A 170 8.73 30.84 21.99
C ASN A 170 8.85 32.02 21.04
N ILE A 171 8.10 32.04 19.93
CA ILE A 171 8.08 33.18 19.02
C ILE A 171 7.62 34.43 19.76
N VAL A 172 6.43 34.43 20.36
CA VAL A 172 5.88 35.61 21.06
C VAL A 172 6.81 36.13 22.14
N ASN A 173 7.48 35.22 22.87
CA ASN A 173 8.46 35.60 23.88
C ASN A 173 9.66 36.35 23.27
N ASN A 174 10.19 35.90 22.13
CA ASN A 174 11.30 36.57 21.44
C ASN A 174 10.88 37.88 20.77
N GLU A 175 9.66 37.95 20.24
CA GLU A 175 9.15 39.12 19.52
C GLU A 175 8.76 40.28 20.44
N SER A 176 8.10 40.00 21.55
CA SER A 176 7.50 41.04 22.40
C SER A 176 7.67 40.82 23.90
N SER A 177 8.26 39.70 24.33
CA SER A 177 8.21 39.28 25.73
C SER A 177 6.78 39.27 26.30
N TRP A 178 5.79 38.93 25.45
CA TRP A 178 4.35 38.94 25.76
C TRP A 178 3.72 40.32 26.01
N ASP A 179 4.37 41.41 25.62
CA ASP A 179 3.77 42.75 25.63
C ASP A 179 2.93 43.00 24.36
N TYR A 180 1.61 42.99 24.52
CA TYR A 180 0.66 43.23 23.43
C TYR A 180 0.64 44.67 22.91
N THR A 181 1.32 45.59 23.60
CA THR A 181 1.49 46.99 23.20
C THR A 181 2.88 47.29 22.65
N ALA A 182 3.77 46.29 22.63
CA ALA A 182 5.15 46.42 22.18
C ALA A 182 5.21 47.04 20.79
N THR A 183 5.94 48.15 20.67
CA THR A 183 6.17 48.82 19.39
C THR A 183 7.66 48.93 19.17
N ASN A 184 8.15 48.35 18.07
CA ASN A 184 9.52 48.56 17.65
C ASN A 184 9.67 49.98 17.08
N ALA A 185 10.49 50.82 17.72
CA ALA A 185 10.61 52.23 17.37
C ALA A 185 11.25 52.48 15.98
N SER A 186 12.10 51.57 15.49
CA SER A 186 12.78 51.75 14.21
C SER A 186 11.95 51.24 13.03
N SER A 187 11.26 50.11 13.19
CA SER A 187 10.48 49.49 12.11
C SER A 187 8.98 49.82 12.16
N GLY A 188 8.45 50.17 13.34
CA GLY A 188 7.00 50.32 13.56
C GLY A 188 6.25 48.99 13.71
N ALA A 189 6.97 47.87 13.84
CA ALA A 189 6.36 46.57 14.13
C ALA A 189 5.59 46.61 15.46
N TYR A 190 4.43 45.95 15.53
CA TYR A 190 3.49 46.13 16.64
C TYR A 190 2.95 44.82 17.22
N GLY A 191 2.79 44.80 18.54
CA GLY A 191 2.04 43.80 19.30
C GLY A 191 2.81 42.51 19.56
N LEU A 192 2.08 41.49 19.99
CA LEU A 192 2.61 40.21 20.48
C LEU A 192 3.54 39.51 19.50
N VAL A 193 3.21 39.61 18.21
CA VAL A 193 3.87 38.93 17.09
C VAL A 193 4.66 39.88 16.20
N GLN A 194 4.84 41.15 16.62
CA GLN A 194 5.58 42.19 15.91
C GLN A 194 5.17 42.32 14.43
N ALA A 195 3.87 42.46 14.17
CA ALA A 195 3.34 42.56 12.81
C ALA A 195 3.78 43.87 12.12
N LEU A 196 4.21 43.77 10.86
CA LEU A 196 4.64 44.90 10.04
C LEU A 196 3.90 44.99 8.67
N PRO A 197 3.12 46.07 8.43
CA PRO A 197 2.58 47.00 9.42
C PRO A 197 1.57 46.31 10.36
N GLY A 198 1.43 46.85 11.58
CA GLY A 198 0.47 46.32 12.58
C GLY A 198 -0.98 46.27 12.09
N THR A 199 -1.35 47.14 11.15
CA THR A 199 -2.69 47.19 10.54
C THR A 199 -3.09 45.91 9.82
N LYS A 200 -2.16 45.02 9.49
CA LYS A 200 -2.49 43.68 8.97
C LYS A 200 -3.36 42.87 9.92
N MET A 201 -3.28 43.13 11.23
CA MET A 201 -4.08 42.45 12.25
C MET A 201 -5.57 42.83 12.20
N GLU A 202 -5.94 43.88 11.45
CA GLU A 202 -7.34 44.29 11.26
C GLU A 202 -8.20 43.19 10.61
N SER A 203 -7.59 42.30 9.83
CA SER A 203 -8.30 41.14 9.25
C SER A 203 -8.81 40.15 10.32
N ALA A 204 -8.23 40.14 11.51
CA ALA A 204 -8.67 39.31 12.63
C ALA A 204 -9.66 40.04 13.56
N GLY A 205 -9.77 41.37 13.46
CA GLY A 205 -10.65 42.19 14.29
C GLY A 205 -10.23 43.66 14.30
N SER A 206 -11.19 44.58 14.30
CA SER A 206 -10.93 46.03 14.31
C SER A 206 -10.29 46.55 15.60
N ASP A 207 -10.33 45.76 16.67
CA ASP A 207 -9.77 46.04 18.00
C ASP A 207 -8.32 45.52 18.18
N TRP A 208 -7.67 45.07 17.10
CA TRP A 208 -6.32 44.48 17.10
C TRP A 208 -5.27 45.27 17.88
N ARG A 209 -5.43 46.59 17.94
CA ARG A 209 -4.47 47.48 18.61
C ARG A 209 -4.51 47.35 20.12
N THR A 210 -5.62 46.94 20.72
CA THR A 210 -5.74 46.88 22.19
C THR A 210 -6.18 45.51 22.68
N ASN A 211 -6.55 44.61 21.78
CA ASN A 211 -7.01 43.28 22.12
C ASN A 211 -5.94 42.21 21.82
N PRO A 212 -5.27 41.63 22.84
CA PRO A 212 -4.30 40.55 22.66
C PRO A 212 -4.91 39.29 22.05
N ALA A 213 -6.19 38.99 22.28
CA ALA A 213 -6.84 37.83 21.66
C ALA A 213 -6.88 37.98 20.13
N THR A 214 -7.18 39.18 19.63
CA THR A 214 -7.14 39.51 18.20
C THR A 214 -5.73 39.35 17.63
N GLN A 215 -4.71 39.81 18.35
CA GLN A 215 -3.31 39.65 17.95
C GLN A 215 -2.88 38.18 17.92
N ILE A 216 -3.31 37.36 18.89
CA ILE A 216 -3.03 35.91 18.93
C ILE A 216 -3.72 35.20 17.75
N LYS A 217 -5.00 35.51 17.48
CA LYS A 217 -5.76 34.94 16.36
C LYS A 217 -5.08 35.25 15.02
N TRP A 218 -4.69 36.50 14.82
CA TRP A 218 -3.95 36.90 13.63
C TRP A 218 -2.59 36.20 13.51
N GLY A 219 -1.80 36.21 14.60
CA GLY A 219 -0.47 35.59 14.63
C GLY A 219 -0.51 34.09 14.34
N LEU A 220 -1.51 33.38 14.87
CA LEU A 220 -1.75 31.97 14.57
C LEU A 220 -2.08 31.75 13.09
N SER A 221 -2.96 32.57 12.51
CA SER A 221 -3.29 32.49 11.07
C SER A 221 -2.04 32.72 10.21
N TYR A 222 -1.27 33.75 10.52
CA TYR A 222 -0.04 34.08 9.81
C TYR A 222 0.97 32.93 9.84
N MET A 223 1.21 32.33 11.01
CA MET A 223 2.11 31.19 11.13
C MET A 223 1.63 29.97 10.33
N ASN A 224 0.31 29.71 10.33
CA ASN A 224 -0.27 28.61 9.57
C ASN A 224 -0.15 28.84 8.06
N GLU A 225 -0.40 30.06 7.57
CA GLU A 225 -0.33 30.38 6.15
C GLU A 225 1.11 30.40 5.63
N ARG A 226 2.03 31.04 6.37
CA ARG A 226 3.41 31.28 5.91
C ARG A 226 4.36 30.12 6.19
N TYR A 227 4.12 29.37 7.27
CA TYR A 227 5.02 28.34 7.79
C TYR A 227 4.32 26.99 8.00
N HIS A 228 3.07 26.85 7.56
CA HIS A 228 2.23 25.66 7.74
C HIS A 228 1.80 25.37 9.18
N SER A 229 2.54 25.86 10.20
CA SER A 229 2.20 25.74 11.62
C SER A 229 3.06 26.67 12.50
N PRO A 230 2.69 26.92 13.78
CA PRO A 230 3.56 27.60 14.73
C PRO A 230 4.91 26.91 14.97
N CYS A 231 4.97 25.57 14.86
CA CYS A 231 6.25 24.86 14.97
C CYS A 231 7.08 24.93 13.69
N GLY A 232 6.45 25.06 12.53
CA GLY A 232 7.13 25.42 11.29
C GLY A 232 7.76 26.80 11.39
N ALA A 233 7.02 27.77 11.93
CA ALA A 233 7.52 29.13 12.18
C ALA A 233 8.69 29.13 13.17
N TRP A 234 8.57 28.40 14.28
CA TRP A 234 9.67 28.30 15.26
C TRP A 234 10.92 27.65 14.66
N SER A 235 10.77 26.56 13.90
CA SER A 235 11.90 25.92 13.21
C SER A 235 12.61 26.89 12.25
N PHE A 236 11.82 27.68 11.52
CA PHE A 236 12.34 28.70 10.62
C PHE A 236 13.09 29.81 11.39
N TRP A 237 12.50 30.29 12.49
CA TRP A 237 13.10 31.30 13.36
C TRP A 237 14.43 30.82 13.94
N GLN A 238 14.52 29.57 14.41
CA GLN A 238 15.76 29.02 14.94
C GLN A 238 16.90 28.99 13.91
N ALA A 239 16.58 28.86 12.62
CA ALA A 239 17.56 28.87 11.55
C ALA A 239 17.94 30.27 11.06
N ASN A 240 17.00 31.23 11.14
CA ASN A 240 17.15 32.52 10.46
C ASN A 240 17.17 33.73 11.41
N ASN A 241 16.72 33.58 12.65
CA ASN A 241 16.48 34.63 13.64
C ASN A 241 15.43 35.67 13.19
N TRP A 242 14.52 35.28 12.31
CA TRP A 242 13.32 36.02 11.91
C TRP A 242 12.23 35.03 11.50
N TYR A 243 10.98 35.49 11.46
CA TYR A 243 9.83 34.74 10.93
C TYR A 243 8.78 35.71 10.36
#